data_AF-A0A353VLV6-F1
#
_entry.id   AF-A0A353VLV6-F1
#
_cell.length_a   1.000
_cell.length_b   1.000
_cell.length_c   1.000
_cell.angle_alpha   90.00
_cell.angle_beta   90.00
_cell.angle_gamma   90.00
#
_symmetry.space_group_name_H-M   'P 1'
#
loop_
_entity.id
_entity.type
_entity.pdbx_description
1 polymer ?
#
loop_
_entity_poly.entity_id
_entity_poly.type
_entity_poly.pdbx_seq_one_letter_code
_entity_poly.pdbx_strand_id
1 'polypeptide(L)'
;MKREKKIDPEYIRKKASEITEEDLKRIVEESEKIEARAREKGKLREYLDEVKLLISLVKDYLKGRYRDVSYVSITIVAFTLIYIVNMIDFFPDFLPAIGVVDDLTVLGFALKTLSKELVKYKTWKSNEAEVTD
;
A
#
# COMPACT_ATOMS: atom_id res chain seq x y z
N MET A 1 -13.73 17.97 24.65
CA MET A 1 -13.51 18.49 23.28
C MET A 1 -12.23 17.85 22.72
N LYS A 2 -12.33 16.73 21.98
CA LYS A 2 -11.15 16.00 21.47
C LYS A 2 -10.68 16.68 20.17
N ARG A 3 -9.45 17.22 20.17
CA ARG A 3 -8.83 17.82 18.99
C ARG A 3 -8.48 16.71 18.00
N GLU A 4 -9.07 16.74 16.81
CA GLU A 4 -8.59 15.96 15.66
C GLU A 4 -7.13 16.34 15.41
N LYS A 5 -6.21 15.39 15.57
CA LYS A 5 -4.78 15.62 15.29
C LYS A 5 -4.36 14.77 14.11
N LYS A 6 -3.93 15.47 13.06
CA LYS A 6 -3.51 14.93 11.76
C LYS A 6 -2.15 14.23 11.89
N ILE A 7 -1.96 13.19 11.10
CA ILE A 7 -0.69 12.46 10.93
C ILE A 7 0.43 13.44 10.62
N ASP A 8 1.59 13.29 11.26
CA ASP A 8 2.77 14.11 10.99
C ASP A 8 3.38 13.74 9.63
N PRO A 9 3.36 14.66 8.64
CA PRO A 9 3.90 14.38 7.31
C PRO A 9 5.41 14.11 7.29
N GLU A 10 6.17 14.59 8.29
CA GLU A 10 7.62 14.40 8.36
C GLU A 10 7.99 12.96 8.73
N TYR A 11 7.23 12.35 9.64
CA TYR A 11 7.40 10.96 10.03
C TYR A 11 7.17 9.98 8.87
N ILE A 12 6.08 10.20 8.13
CA ILE A 12 5.78 9.41 6.92
C ILE A 12 6.89 9.56 5.90
N ARG A 13 7.45 10.76 5.70
CA ARG A 13 8.56 11.00 4.79
C ARG A 13 9.84 10.25 5.17
N LYS A 14 10.19 10.22 6.46
CA LYS A 14 11.39 9.52 6.95
C LYS A 14 11.28 8.00 6.80
N LYS A 15 10.17 7.41 7.21
CA LYS A 15 9.93 5.98 6.93
C LYS A 15 9.81 5.73 5.43
N ALA A 16 9.35 6.73 4.68
CA ALA A 16 9.29 6.59 3.24
C ALA A 16 10.63 6.51 2.52
N SER A 17 11.67 7.09 3.12
CA SER A 17 13.05 6.97 2.65
C SER A 17 13.74 5.64 3.00
N GLU A 18 13.12 4.77 3.80
CA GLU A 18 13.69 3.48 4.19
C GLU A 18 13.28 2.32 3.26
N ILE A 19 12.24 2.48 2.43
CA ILE A 19 11.81 1.44 1.48
C ILE A 19 12.78 1.32 0.32
N THR A 20 13.38 0.13 0.17
CA THR A 20 14.34 -0.17 -0.89
C THR A 20 13.70 -0.90 -2.06
N GLU A 21 14.45 -1.09 -3.15
CA GLU A 21 13.99 -1.89 -4.28
C GLU A 21 13.80 -3.36 -3.89
N GLU A 22 14.60 -3.87 -2.95
CA GLU A 22 14.50 -5.22 -2.41
C GLU A 22 13.17 -5.45 -1.69
N ASP A 23 12.70 -4.46 -0.92
CA ASP A 23 11.37 -4.52 -0.28
C ASP A 23 10.25 -4.62 -1.32
N LEU A 24 10.36 -3.85 -2.40
CA LEU A 24 9.39 -3.91 -3.51
C LEU A 24 9.42 -5.28 -4.20
N LYS A 25 10.60 -5.85 -4.43
CA LYS A 25 10.75 -7.19 -5.04
C LYS A 25 10.09 -8.24 -4.16
N ARG A 26 10.36 -8.19 -2.85
CA ARG A 26 9.75 -9.08 -1.87
C ARG A 26 8.22 -9.00 -1.87
N ILE A 27 7.65 -7.80 -2.00
CA ILE A 27 6.19 -7.64 -2.12
C ILE A 27 5.64 -8.39 -3.35
N VAL A 28 6.34 -8.31 -4.50
CA VAL A 28 5.89 -9.00 -5.71
C VAL A 28 6.04 -10.52 -5.56
N GLU A 29 7.14 -10.99 -4.96
CA GLU A 29 7.37 -12.41 -4.65
C GLU A 29 6.33 -12.96 -3.66
N GLU A 30 5.97 -12.18 -2.64
CA GLU A 30 4.99 -12.56 -1.62
C GLU A 30 3.55 -12.19 -2.00
N SER A 31 3.28 -11.79 -3.25
CA SER A 31 1.95 -11.30 -3.69
C SER A 31 0.81 -12.27 -3.40
N GLU A 32 0.99 -13.56 -3.68
CA GLU A 32 -0.02 -14.59 -3.37
C GLU A 32 -0.30 -14.70 -1.87
N LYS A 33 0.74 -14.58 -1.04
CA LYS A 33 0.63 -14.59 0.42
C LYS A 33 -0.10 -13.34 0.92
N ILE A 34 0.20 -12.17 0.36
CA ILE A 34 -0.50 -10.91 0.66
C ILE A 34 -1.99 -11.07 0.37
N GLU A 35 -2.34 -11.55 -0.83
CA GLU A 35 -3.73 -11.75 -1.23
C GLU A 35 -4.45 -12.78 -0.36
N ALA A 36 -3.78 -13.88 0.00
CA ALA A 36 -4.33 -14.88 0.90
C ALA A 36 -4.65 -14.29 2.29
N ARG A 37 -3.71 -13.53 2.88
CA ARG A 37 -3.93 -12.85 4.17
C ARG A 37 -5.08 -11.85 4.12
N ALA A 38 -5.18 -11.06 3.06
CA ALA A 38 -6.29 -10.14 2.86
C ALA A 38 -7.63 -10.88 2.73
N ARG A 39 -7.64 -12.05 2.07
CA ARG A 39 -8.86 -12.85 1.85
C ARG A 39 -9.38 -13.52 3.11
N GLU A 40 -8.49 -13.98 3.97
CA GLU A 40 -8.82 -14.69 5.22
C GLU A 40 -9.42 -13.76 6.29
N LYS A 41 -9.16 -12.45 6.21
CA LYS A 41 -9.45 -11.51 7.28
C LYS A 41 -10.71 -10.68 7.04
N GLY A 42 -11.85 -11.20 7.47
CA GLY A 42 -13.10 -10.45 7.67
C GLY A 42 -13.35 -9.34 6.64
N LYS A 43 -13.30 -8.07 7.10
CA LYS A 43 -13.54 -6.88 6.29
C LYS A 43 -12.44 -6.57 5.25
N LEU A 44 -11.20 -7.06 5.40
CA LEU A 44 -10.15 -6.87 4.39
C LEU A 44 -10.49 -7.60 3.08
N ARG A 45 -11.31 -8.66 3.17
CA ARG A 45 -11.83 -9.37 2.01
C ARG A 45 -12.59 -8.45 1.05
N GLU A 46 -13.26 -7.43 1.57
CA GLU A 46 -14.00 -6.43 0.77
C GLU A 46 -13.07 -5.52 -0.05
N TYR A 47 -11.77 -5.48 0.28
CA TYR A 47 -10.76 -4.65 -0.37
C TYR A 47 -9.73 -5.46 -1.17
N LEU A 48 -10.06 -6.71 -1.53
CA LEU A 48 -9.13 -7.58 -2.25
C LEU A 48 -8.68 -7.01 -3.60
N ASP A 49 -9.59 -6.35 -4.31
CA ASP A 49 -9.29 -5.77 -5.62
C ASP A 49 -8.38 -4.55 -5.48
N GLU A 50 -8.54 -3.76 -4.43
CA GLU A 50 -7.63 -2.69 -4.06
C GLU A 50 -6.25 -3.25 -3.71
N VAL A 51 -6.16 -4.31 -2.91
CA VAL A 51 -4.87 -4.96 -2.58
C VAL A 51 -4.17 -5.45 -3.85
N LYS A 52 -4.90 -6.10 -4.76
CA LYS A 52 -4.36 -6.54 -6.07
C LYS A 52 -3.89 -5.37 -6.92
N LEU A 53 -4.63 -4.27 -6.92
CA LEU A 53 -4.24 -3.05 -7.63
C LEU A 53 -2.92 -2.49 -7.09
N LEU A 54 -2.80 -2.42 -5.75
CA LEU A 54 -1.59 -1.97 -5.07
C LEU A 54 -0.37 -2.85 -5.41
N ILE A 55 -0.52 -4.18 -5.38
CA ILE A 55 0.53 -5.13 -5.79
C ILE A 55 0.93 -4.87 -7.26
N SER A 56 -0.06 -4.69 -8.13
CA SER A 56 0.23 -4.45 -9.54
C SER A 56 0.97 -3.15 -9.78
N LEU A 57 0.63 -2.09 -9.04
CA LEU A 57 1.35 -0.82 -9.12
C LEU A 57 2.82 -1.00 -8.76
N VAL A 58 3.13 -1.75 -7.70
CA VAL A 58 4.52 -2.07 -7.34
C VAL A 58 5.22 -2.88 -8.45
N LYS A 59 4.53 -3.86 -9.02
CA LYS A 59 5.06 -4.68 -10.12
C LYS A 59 5.39 -3.85 -11.37
N ASP A 60 4.51 -2.94 -11.76
CA ASP A 60 4.70 -2.09 -12.93
C ASP A 60 5.73 -0.99 -12.71
N TYR A 61 5.80 -0.49 -11.48
CA TYR A 61 6.87 0.38 -11.05
C TYR A 61 8.22 -0.34 -11.12
N LEU A 62 8.38 -1.54 -10.53
CA LEU A 62 9.63 -2.29 -10.60
C LEU A 62 10.08 -2.58 -12.03
N LYS A 63 9.14 -2.97 -12.90
CA LYS A 63 9.42 -3.23 -14.32
C LYS A 63 9.70 -1.97 -15.14
N GLY A 64 9.52 -0.77 -14.57
CA GLY A 64 9.66 0.49 -15.28
C GLY A 64 8.55 0.78 -16.29
N ARG A 65 7.46 0.02 -16.29
CA ARG A 65 6.31 0.23 -17.20
C ARG A 65 5.48 1.44 -16.79
N TYR A 66 5.43 1.75 -15.49
CA TYR A 66 4.69 2.88 -14.96
C TYR A 66 5.56 3.72 -14.01
N ARG A 67 5.73 5.01 -14.34
CA ARG A 67 6.54 5.97 -13.55
C ARG A 67 5.79 7.28 -13.24
N ASP A 68 4.55 7.46 -13.70
CA ASP A 68 3.69 8.59 -13.29
C ASP A 68 3.05 8.33 -11.91
N VAL A 69 3.93 8.15 -10.93
CA VAL A 69 3.62 7.94 -9.51
C VAL A 69 4.76 8.48 -8.68
N SER A 70 4.46 9.19 -7.61
CA SER A 70 5.52 9.72 -6.74
C SER A 70 6.22 8.61 -5.97
N TYR A 71 7.51 8.76 -5.69
CA TYR A 71 8.25 7.80 -4.85
C TYR A 71 7.60 7.64 -3.46
N VAL A 72 7.10 8.74 -2.88
CA VAL A 72 6.35 8.71 -1.61
C VAL A 72 5.09 7.84 -1.72
N SER A 73 4.38 7.92 -2.85
CA SER A 73 3.20 7.08 -3.13
C SER A 73 3.58 5.60 -3.12
N ILE A 74 4.66 5.23 -3.83
CA ILE A 74 5.17 3.85 -3.87
C ILE A 74 5.53 3.36 -2.49
N THR A 75 6.16 4.19 -1.66
CA THR A 75 6.47 3.79 -0.30
C THR A 75 5.22 3.54 0.54
N ILE A 76 4.21 4.42 0.47
CA ILE A 76 2.95 4.21 1.22
C ILE A 76 2.31 2.88 0.80
N VAL A 77 2.33 2.56 -0.49
CA VAL A 77 1.89 1.26 -1.00
C VAL A 77 2.70 0.12 -0.42
N ALA A 78 4.03 0.21 -0.47
CA ALA A 78 4.93 -0.83 0.03
C ALA A 78 4.71 -1.11 1.52
N PHE A 79 4.64 -0.05 2.33
CA PHE A 79 4.36 -0.15 3.76
C PHE A 79 3.02 -0.84 4.03
N THR A 80 1.98 -0.47 3.27
CA THR A 80 0.64 -1.07 3.40
C THR A 80 0.64 -2.56 3.07
N LEU A 81 1.32 -2.97 2.00
CA LEU A 81 1.39 -4.36 1.57
C LEU A 81 2.23 -5.23 2.52
N ILE A 82 3.38 -4.71 2.98
CA ILE A 82 4.22 -5.36 4.00
C ILE A 82 3.42 -5.55 5.30
N TYR A 83 2.64 -4.55 5.71
CA TYR A 83 1.79 -4.64 6.89
C TYR A 83 0.77 -5.79 6.78
N ILE A 84 0.15 -5.99 5.60
CA ILE A 84 -0.81 -7.08 5.37
C ILE A 84 -0.15 -8.47 5.50
N VAL A 85 1.11 -8.64 5.06
CA VAL A 85 1.86 -9.90 5.28
C VAL A 85 2.13 -10.12 6.77
N ASN A 86 2.56 -9.06 7.43
CA ASN A 86 3.09 -9.07 8.79
C ASN A 86 2.02 -8.86 9.87
N MET A 87 0.74 -9.07 9.55
CA MET A 87 -0.44 -8.89 10.42
C MET A 87 -0.43 -9.74 11.72
N ILE A 88 0.71 -10.33 12.10
CA ILE A 88 0.97 -11.02 13.37
C ILE A 88 2.22 -10.51 14.11
N ASP A 89 3.23 -9.85 13.51
CA ASP A 89 4.53 -9.72 14.21
C ASP A 89 5.43 -8.50 13.90
N PHE A 90 4.88 -7.34 13.52
CA PHE A 90 5.70 -6.13 13.37
C PHE A 90 5.10 -4.91 14.08
N PHE A 91 4.96 -5.02 15.40
CA PHE A 91 4.95 -3.84 16.26
C PHE A 91 6.29 -3.77 17.01
N PRO A 92 7.28 -3.00 16.51
CA PRO A 92 8.30 -2.43 17.36
C PRO A 92 8.01 -0.93 17.49
N ASP A 93 7.51 -0.47 18.64
CA ASP A 93 7.67 0.88 19.21
C ASP A 93 7.52 2.16 18.33
N PHE A 94 7.02 2.08 17.09
CA PHE A 94 6.99 3.16 16.09
C PHE A 94 5.69 3.98 16.10
N LEU A 95 4.81 3.73 17.08
CA LEU A 95 3.55 4.44 17.29
C LEU A 95 3.29 4.65 18.78
N PRO A 96 3.98 5.58 19.46
CA PRO A 96 3.78 5.78 20.89
C PRO A 96 2.41 6.37 21.28
N ALA A 97 1.44 6.47 20.35
CA ALA A 97 0.14 7.10 20.63
C ALA A 97 -1.02 6.71 19.70
N ILE A 98 -1.02 5.55 19.03
CA ILE A 98 -2.23 5.06 18.35
C ILE A 98 -2.85 3.94 19.19
N GLY A 99 -3.90 4.29 19.94
CA GLY A 99 -4.78 3.30 20.54
C GLY A 99 -5.48 2.51 19.43
N VAL A 100 -5.29 1.19 19.45
CA VAL A 100 -5.99 0.15 18.67
C VAL A 100 -6.18 0.52 17.19
N VAL A 101 -5.13 0.30 16.38
CA VAL A 101 -5.27 0.27 14.92
C VAL A 101 -6.04 -1.01 14.56
N ASP A 102 -7.28 -0.88 14.09
CA ASP A 102 -7.94 -1.99 13.37
C ASP A 102 -7.26 -2.12 12.00
N ASP A 103 -6.96 -3.34 11.55
CA ASP A 103 -6.07 -3.61 10.40
C ASP A 103 -6.53 -2.96 9.08
N LEU A 104 -7.81 -2.60 8.99
CA LEU A 104 -8.40 -1.83 7.89
C LEU A 104 -7.96 -0.36 7.83
N THR A 105 -7.53 0.19 8.96
CA THR A 105 -7.23 1.62 9.09
C THR A 105 -6.02 2.00 8.24
N VAL A 106 -5.00 1.13 8.19
CA VAL A 106 -3.79 1.34 7.38
C VAL A 106 -4.13 1.31 5.90
N LEU A 107 -4.89 0.29 5.46
CA LEU A 107 -5.34 0.18 4.08
C LEU A 107 -6.24 1.36 3.68
N GLY A 108 -7.24 1.70 4.51
CA GLY A 108 -8.13 2.82 4.26
C GLY A 108 -7.39 4.16 4.19
N PHE A 109 -6.39 4.37 5.05
CA PHE A 109 -5.52 5.55 4.98
C PHE A 109 -4.72 5.60 3.68
N ALA A 110 -4.13 4.48 3.27
CA ALA A 110 -3.37 4.40 2.03
C ALA A 110 -4.27 4.69 0.82
N LEU A 111 -5.43 4.04 0.71
CA LEU A 111 -6.38 4.25 -0.40
C LEU A 111 -6.87 5.70 -0.47
N LYS A 112 -7.17 6.32 0.68
CA LYS A 112 -7.57 7.73 0.74
C LYS A 112 -6.44 8.64 0.25
N THR A 113 -5.24 8.42 0.75
CA THR A 113 -4.06 9.25 0.43
C THR A 113 -3.66 9.11 -1.04
N LEU A 114 -3.76 7.90 -1.59
CA LEU A 114 -3.33 7.55 -2.94
C LEU A 114 -4.42 7.66 -3.99
N SER A 115 -5.64 8.04 -3.61
CA SER A 115 -6.82 8.05 -4.50
C SER A 115 -6.56 8.62 -5.90
N LYS A 116 -5.93 9.78 -6.01
CA LYS A 116 -5.61 10.42 -7.31
C LYS A 116 -4.61 9.60 -8.14
N GLU A 117 -3.57 9.07 -7.49
CA GLU A 117 -2.52 8.28 -8.15
C GLU A 117 -3.08 6.93 -8.62
N LEU A 118 -3.93 6.29 -7.81
CA LEU A 118 -4.59 5.04 -8.15
C LEU A 118 -5.58 5.20 -9.30
N VAL A 119 -6.27 6.34 -9.40
CA VAL A 119 -7.13 6.64 -10.56
C VAL A 119 -6.28 6.73 -11.83
N LYS A 120 -5.20 7.51 -11.82
CA LYS A 120 -4.29 7.59 -12.99
C LYS A 120 -3.75 6.23 -13.39
N TYR A 121 -3.26 5.45 -12.41
CA TYR A 121 -2.71 4.13 -12.66
C TYR A 121 -3.77 3.17 -13.22
N LYS A 122 -5.00 3.17 -12.69
CA LYS A 122 -6.12 2.38 -13.23
C LYS A 122 -6.39 2.74 -14.69
N THR A 123 -6.49 4.03 -15.01
CA THR A 123 -6.72 4.50 -16.39
C THR A 123 -5.61 4.06 -17.33
N TRP A 124 -4.34 4.25 -16.94
CA TRP A 124 -3.20 3.79 -17.73
C TRP A 124 -3.25 2.29 -17.98
N LYS A 125 -3.53 1.50 -16.94
CA LYS A 125 -3.55 0.04 -17.02
C LYS A 125 -4.71 -0.48 -17.89
N SER A 126 -5.86 0.17 -17.84
CA SER A 126 -6.99 -0.14 -18.73
C SER A 126 -6.65 0.13 -20.18
N ASN A 127 -6.00 1.25 -20.49
CA ASN A 127 -5.59 1.57 -21.86
C ASN A 127 -4.53 0.58 -22.39
N GLU A 128 -3.59 0.12 -21.55
CA GLU A 128 -2.64 -0.93 -21.94
C GLU A 128 -3.34 -2.26 -22.26
N ALA A 129 -4.38 -2.63 -21.49
CA ALA A 129 -5.15 -3.84 -21.76
C ALA A 129 -5.88 -3.76 -23.11
N GLU A 130 -6.49 -2.61 -23.44
CA GLU A 130 -7.18 -2.38 -24.72
C GLU A 130 -6.25 -2.35 -25.93
N VAL A 131 -4.95 -2.05 -25.74
CA VAL A 131 -3.94 -2.00 -26.83
C VAL A 131 -3.31 -3.37 -27.09
N THR A 132 -3.44 -4.32 -26.15
CA THR A 132 -2.82 -5.66 -26.27
C THR A 132 -3.80 -6.73 -26.79
N ASP A 133 -5.06 -6.36 -27.09
CA ASP A 133 -6.09 -7.19 -27.73
C ASP A 133 -6.22 -6.92 -29.24
#